data_AF-A0A840F2H6-F1
#
_entry.id   AF-A0A840F2H6-F1
#
_cell.length_a   1.000
_cell.length_b   1.000
_cell.length_c   1.000
_cell.angle_alpha   90.00
_cell.angle_beta   90.00
_cell.angle_gamma   90.00
#
_symmetry.space_group_name_H-M   'P 1'
#
loop_
_entity.id
_entity.type
_entity.pdbx_description
1 polymer ?
#
loop_
_entity_poly.entity_id
_entity_poly.type
_entity_poly.pdbx_seq_one_letter_code
_entity_poly.pdbx_strand_id
1 'polypeptide(L)'
;MVTAPADDHQLRTLTSEEPDKLVEWILGKEVTLRYIYLSHGHFDHWISAGYIAGHFPGVQIISAPEVKADIESQRANGESFRDQWAVLFQEPIPPAETFGFEVLTPERNIVRVGDYEFSIHSVGHSDGDDTTVLHVAPLNLVVAGDVVYNNVHQMFAEAPGGGFAAWRSAIDLVESLEPEIIIAGHRDYSRSDEAGKLLAETRDYLGVAERVLATENTREGIFRAMTEAFPGRLNPFVPLFCADILLQSA
;
A
#
# COMPACT_ATOMS: atom_id res chain seq x y z
N MET A 1 3.63 -2.49 -8.92
CA MET A 1 2.80 -2.43 -7.71
C MET A 1 1.53 -3.20 -8.00
N VAL A 2 1.29 -4.27 -7.26
CA VAL A 2 -0.01 -4.94 -7.29
C VAL A 2 -0.83 -4.23 -6.22
N THR A 3 -1.58 -3.22 -6.62
CA THR A 3 -2.68 -2.72 -5.80
C THR A 3 -3.93 -2.70 -6.65
N ALA A 4 -5.00 -3.27 -6.10
CA ALA A 4 -6.31 -3.27 -6.67
C ALA A 4 -6.95 -1.89 -6.46
N PRO A 5 -7.93 -1.53 -7.30
CA PRO A 5 -8.67 -0.32 -7.08
C PRO A 5 -9.33 -0.26 -5.70
N ALA A 6 -9.23 0.89 -5.03
CA ALA A 6 -10.21 1.21 -4.02
C ALA A 6 -11.49 1.60 -4.76
N ASP A 7 -12.60 0.95 -4.46
CA ASP A 7 -13.92 1.45 -4.81
C ASP A 7 -14.79 1.54 -3.55
N ASP A 8 -16.07 1.87 -3.71
CA ASP A 8 -16.98 2.17 -2.59
C ASP A 8 -17.09 1.04 -1.55
N HIS A 9 -16.61 -0.17 -1.86
CA HIS A 9 -16.70 -1.33 -1.00
C HIS A 9 -15.36 -2.10 -0.91
N GLN A 10 -14.56 -1.71 0.08
CA GLN A 10 -13.44 -2.44 0.69
C GLN A 10 -12.10 -2.41 -0.07
N LEU A 11 -11.01 -2.63 0.68
CA LEU A 11 -9.66 -2.96 0.21
C LEU A 11 -9.73 -4.19 -0.71
N ARG A 12 -9.86 -3.99 -2.03
CA ARG A 12 -10.15 -5.07 -3.00
C ARG A 12 -8.96 -5.93 -3.40
N THR A 13 -7.77 -5.66 -2.90
CA THR A 13 -6.57 -6.48 -3.14
C THR A 13 -6.67 -7.91 -2.59
N LEU A 14 -7.72 -8.22 -1.85
CA LEU A 14 -7.81 -9.34 -0.92
C LEU A 14 -8.87 -10.37 -1.28
N THR A 15 -9.75 -10.08 -2.24
CA THR A 15 -10.89 -10.93 -2.56
C THR A 15 -10.57 -11.90 -3.70
N SER A 16 -11.24 -13.05 -3.73
CA SER A 16 -10.87 -14.19 -4.58
C SER A 16 -10.85 -13.90 -6.08
N GLU A 17 -11.59 -12.89 -6.57
CA GLU A 17 -11.71 -12.61 -8.01
C GLU A 17 -10.77 -11.51 -8.53
N GLU A 18 -10.23 -10.66 -7.68
CA GLU A 18 -9.46 -9.48 -8.12
C GLU A 18 -8.08 -9.84 -8.71
N PRO A 19 -7.33 -10.81 -8.15
CA PRO A 19 -6.13 -11.32 -8.81
C PRO A 19 -6.43 -11.92 -10.19
N ASP A 20 -7.58 -12.57 -10.37
CA ASP A 20 -8.00 -13.12 -11.67
C ASP A 20 -8.27 -11.99 -12.68
N LYS A 21 -9.03 -10.97 -12.29
CA LYS A 21 -9.28 -9.80 -13.15
C LYS A 21 -7.98 -9.10 -13.55
N LEU A 22 -7.01 -9.00 -12.63
CA LEU A 22 -5.71 -8.43 -12.94
C LEU A 22 -4.93 -9.32 -13.92
N VAL A 23 -4.88 -10.63 -13.69
CA VAL A 23 -4.26 -11.59 -14.61
C VAL A 23 -4.88 -11.49 -16.01
N GLU A 24 -6.20 -11.53 -16.12
CA GLU A 24 -6.94 -11.39 -17.37
C GLU A 24 -6.65 -10.06 -18.06
N TRP A 25 -6.64 -8.95 -17.30
CA TRP A 25 -6.32 -7.63 -17.84
C TRP A 25 -4.91 -7.56 -18.42
N ILE A 26 -3.91 -8.13 -17.73
CA ILE A 26 -2.51 -8.19 -18.21
C ILE A 26 -2.42 -9.10 -19.44
N LEU A 27 -3.04 -10.28 -19.43
CA LEU A 27 -3.06 -11.20 -20.58
C LEU A 27 -3.72 -10.59 -21.82
N GLY A 28 -4.67 -9.67 -21.62
CA GLY A 28 -5.28 -8.88 -22.68
C GLY A 28 -4.40 -7.75 -23.24
N LYS A 29 -3.17 -7.55 -22.72
CA LYS A 29 -2.21 -6.56 -23.23
C LYS A 29 -1.14 -7.23 -24.09
N GLU A 30 -0.69 -6.53 -25.12
CA GLU A 30 0.47 -6.92 -25.93
C GLU A 30 1.80 -6.53 -25.23
N VAL A 31 1.95 -6.86 -23.95
CA VAL A 31 3.15 -6.59 -23.16
C VAL A 31 3.64 -7.84 -22.44
N THR A 32 4.93 -7.86 -22.06
CA THR A 32 5.48 -8.92 -21.21
C THR A 32 5.62 -8.40 -19.78
N LEU A 33 4.94 -9.05 -18.83
CA LEU A 33 5.14 -8.77 -17.41
C LEU A 33 6.53 -9.27 -16.97
N ARG A 34 7.43 -8.34 -16.66
CA ARG A 34 8.82 -8.62 -16.24
C ARG A 34 8.97 -8.69 -14.72
N TYR A 35 8.31 -7.77 -14.02
CA TYR A 35 8.49 -7.58 -12.59
C TYR A 35 7.15 -7.40 -11.87
N ILE A 36 7.04 -7.98 -10.68
CA ILE A 36 6.03 -7.66 -9.67
C ILE A 36 6.77 -6.99 -8.52
N TYR A 37 6.57 -5.68 -8.35
CA TYR A 37 7.18 -4.91 -7.27
C TYR A 37 6.25 -4.84 -6.06
N LEU A 38 6.79 -5.22 -4.89
CA LEU A 38 6.15 -5.17 -3.57
C LEU A 38 6.71 -3.97 -2.79
N SER A 39 5.84 -3.03 -2.43
CA SER A 39 6.20 -1.74 -1.82
C SER A 39 6.54 -1.86 -0.33
N HIS A 40 5.77 -2.66 0.41
CA HIS A 40 5.90 -2.84 1.85
C HIS A 40 5.20 -4.11 2.34
N GLY A 41 5.23 -4.34 3.66
CA GLY A 41 4.80 -5.58 4.28
C GLY A 41 3.29 -5.79 4.41
N HIS A 42 2.42 -4.80 4.23
CA HIS A 42 0.99 -5.00 4.47
C HIS A 42 0.39 -6.09 3.59
N PHE A 43 -0.48 -6.88 4.20
CA PHE A 43 -0.98 -8.15 3.67
C PHE A 43 -1.52 -8.03 2.24
N ASP A 44 -2.23 -6.95 1.99
CA ASP A 44 -2.94 -6.70 0.76
C ASP A 44 -2.03 -6.25 -0.40
N HIS A 45 -0.77 -5.92 -0.12
CA HIS A 45 0.23 -5.58 -1.15
C HIS A 45 1.03 -6.78 -1.66
N TRP A 46 0.98 -7.94 -0.97
CA TRP A 46 1.81 -9.09 -1.32
C TRP A 46 1.08 -10.43 -1.43
N ILE A 47 -0.09 -10.60 -0.81
CA ILE A 47 -0.71 -11.93 -0.65
C ILE A 47 -0.96 -12.64 -1.98
N SER A 48 -1.35 -11.90 -3.02
CA SER A 48 -1.68 -12.43 -4.34
C SER A 48 -0.48 -12.52 -5.29
N ALA A 49 0.71 -12.05 -4.88
CA ALA A 49 1.87 -11.95 -5.78
C ALA A 49 2.32 -13.31 -6.34
N GLY A 50 2.30 -14.36 -5.52
CA GLY A 50 2.64 -15.72 -5.96
C GLY A 50 1.63 -16.28 -6.95
N TYR A 51 0.33 -16.04 -6.68
CA TYR A 51 -0.76 -16.46 -7.57
C TYR A 51 -0.65 -15.79 -8.94
N ILE A 52 -0.46 -14.46 -8.95
CA ILE A 52 -0.27 -13.70 -10.20
C ILE A 52 0.98 -14.20 -10.92
N ALA A 53 2.10 -14.38 -10.22
CA ALA A 53 3.34 -14.85 -10.83
C ALA A 53 3.22 -16.23 -11.49
N GLY A 54 2.39 -17.13 -10.93
CA GLY A 54 2.11 -18.44 -11.52
C GLY A 54 1.53 -18.39 -12.93
N HIS A 55 0.90 -17.28 -13.32
CA HIS A 55 0.30 -17.07 -14.64
C HIS A 55 1.27 -16.45 -15.67
N PHE A 56 2.42 -15.95 -15.24
CA PHE A 56 3.39 -15.24 -16.10
C PHE A 56 4.79 -15.85 -16.02
N PRO A 57 5.09 -16.91 -16.80
CA PRO A 57 6.41 -17.55 -16.77
C PRO A 57 7.55 -16.55 -17.02
N GLY A 58 8.51 -16.52 -16.09
CA GLY A 58 9.69 -15.65 -16.16
C GLY A 58 9.53 -14.27 -15.52
N VAL A 59 8.36 -13.95 -14.94
CA VAL A 59 8.21 -12.76 -14.09
C VAL A 59 9.04 -12.90 -12.81
N GLN A 60 9.64 -11.81 -12.36
CA GLN A 60 10.39 -11.74 -11.11
C GLN A 60 9.60 -10.92 -10.08
N ILE A 61 9.40 -11.48 -8.89
CA ILE A 61 8.88 -10.69 -7.76
C ILE A 61 10.06 -10.00 -7.10
N ILE A 62 10.01 -8.68 -7.02
CA ILE A 62 11.09 -7.82 -6.53
C ILE A 62 10.64 -7.00 -5.31
N SER A 63 11.55 -6.81 -4.36
CA SER A 63 11.36 -5.94 -3.20
C SER A 63 12.71 -5.48 -2.64
N ALA A 64 12.69 -4.53 -1.72
CA ALA A 64 13.84 -4.25 -0.87
C ALA A 64 14.02 -5.36 0.20
N PRO A 65 15.23 -5.48 0.82
CA PRO A 65 15.51 -6.47 1.84
C PRO A 65 14.56 -6.42 3.05
N GLU A 66 14.24 -5.22 3.51
CA GLU A 66 13.38 -4.95 4.67
C GLU A 66 11.94 -5.39 4.41
N VAL A 67 11.37 -5.03 3.26
CA VAL A 67 10.04 -5.48 2.82
C VAL A 67 9.95 -7.01 2.78
N LYS A 68 10.99 -7.68 2.28
CA LYS A 68 11.05 -9.15 2.27
C LYS A 68 11.03 -9.69 3.70
N ALA A 69 11.76 -9.09 4.62
CA ALA A 69 11.83 -9.54 6.00
C ALA A 69 10.45 -9.50 6.67
N ASP A 70 9.71 -8.42 6.46
CA ASP A 70 8.33 -8.27 6.96
C ASP A 70 7.38 -9.31 6.39
N ILE A 71 7.42 -9.53 5.08
CA ILE A 71 6.55 -10.53 4.44
C ILE A 71 6.87 -11.94 4.94
N GLU A 72 8.15 -12.28 5.09
CA GLU A 72 8.55 -13.59 5.65
C GLU A 72 8.16 -13.75 7.12
N SER A 73 8.22 -12.66 7.91
CA SER A 73 7.73 -12.64 9.29
C SER A 73 6.22 -12.92 9.35
N GLN A 74 5.43 -12.26 8.50
CA GLN A 74 3.99 -12.49 8.43
C GLN A 74 3.64 -13.89 7.91
N ARG A 75 4.37 -14.41 6.93
CA ARG A 75 4.23 -15.80 6.46
C ARG A 75 4.48 -16.81 7.57
N ALA A 76 5.42 -16.54 8.47
CA ALA A 76 5.71 -17.40 9.61
C ALA A 76 4.54 -17.51 10.62
N ASN A 77 3.62 -16.53 10.64
CA ASN A 77 2.38 -16.59 11.43
C ASN A 77 1.34 -17.57 10.84
N GLY A 78 1.56 -18.06 9.61
CA GLY A 78 0.83 -19.16 8.99
C GLY A 78 -0.63 -18.84 8.61
N GLU A 79 -1.43 -19.91 8.42
CA GLU A 79 -2.84 -19.82 8.00
C GLU A 79 -3.71 -18.99 8.94
N SER A 80 -3.36 -18.95 10.24
CA SER A 80 -4.11 -18.19 11.25
C SER A 80 -4.17 -16.68 10.97
N PHE A 81 -3.12 -16.11 10.37
CA PHE A 81 -3.10 -14.70 9.96
C PHE A 81 -4.01 -14.46 8.76
N ARG A 82 -4.06 -15.41 7.81
CA ARG A 82 -4.92 -15.33 6.62
C ARG A 82 -6.39 -15.51 6.96
N ASP A 83 -6.71 -16.42 7.87
CA ASP A 83 -8.07 -16.68 8.32
C ASP A 83 -8.67 -15.45 9.02
N GLN A 84 -7.86 -14.68 9.75
CA GLN A 84 -8.29 -13.42 10.35
C GLN A 84 -8.74 -12.41 9.29
N TRP A 85 -8.00 -12.30 8.19
CA TRP A 85 -8.39 -11.45 7.05
C TRP A 85 -9.64 -11.99 6.33
N ALA A 86 -9.76 -13.31 6.14
CA ALA A 86 -10.97 -13.90 5.56
C ALA A 86 -12.23 -13.61 6.39
N VAL A 87 -12.11 -13.66 7.72
CA VAL A 87 -13.19 -13.30 8.65
C VAL A 87 -13.50 -11.81 8.57
N LEU A 88 -12.47 -10.94 8.54
CA LEU A 88 -12.63 -9.49 8.47
C LEU A 88 -13.36 -9.05 7.20
N PHE A 89 -12.95 -9.57 6.03
CA PHE A 89 -13.56 -9.22 4.74
C PHE A 89 -14.82 -10.02 4.44
N GLN A 90 -15.12 -11.06 5.24
CA GLN A 90 -16.23 -12.00 5.00
C GLN A 90 -16.14 -12.67 3.61
N GLU A 91 -14.93 -12.84 3.11
CA GLU A 91 -14.65 -13.37 1.77
C GLU A 91 -13.44 -14.32 1.79
N PRO A 92 -13.37 -15.30 0.86
CA PRO A 92 -12.21 -16.17 0.75
C PRO A 92 -10.97 -15.38 0.31
N ILE A 93 -9.87 -15.52 1.04
CA ILE A 93 -8.58 -14.98 0.64
C ILE A 93 -7.88 -15.99 -0.29
N PRO A 94 -7.38 -15.58 -1.47
CA PRO A 94 -6.60 -16.44 -2.35
C PRO A 94 -5.47 -17.17 -1.62
N PRO A 95 -5.14 -18.43 -1.98
CA PRO A 95 -3.97 -19.13 -1.49
C PRO A 95 -2.72 -18.23 -1.54
N ALA A 96 -2.01 -18.13 -0.42
CA ALA A 96 -0.69 -17.52 -0.35
C ALA A 96 0.30 -18.47 -1.01
N GLU A 97 0.29 -18.51 -2.33
CA GLU A 97 1.23 -19.32 -3.09
C GLU A 97 2.65 -18.94 -2.69
N THR A 98 3.47 -19.93 -2.39
CA THR A 98 4.86 -19.67 -2.00
C THR A 98 5.60 -19.09 -3.19
N PHE A 99 6.26 -17.96 -2.98
CA PHE A 99 7.06 -17.32 -4.00
C PHE A 99 8.41 -16.86 -3.45
N GLY A 100 9.42 -16.88 -4.33
CA GLY A 100 10.75 -16.34 -4.06
C GLY A 100 10.83 -14.84 -4.39
N PHE A 101 11.82 -14.18 -3.79
CA PHE A 101 12.10 -12.77 -4.02
C PHE A 101 13.43 -12.61 -4.75
N GLU A 102 13.47 -11.71 -5.72
CA GLU A 102 14.69 -11.04 -6.11
C GLU A 102 14.83 -9.76 -5.25
N VAL A 103 15.85 -9.74 -4.40
CA VAL A 103 16.06 -8.64 -3.44
C VAL A 103 16.97 -7.59 -4.07
N LEU A 104 16.46 -6.36 -4.13
CA LEU A 104 17.17 -5.20 -4.64
C LEU A 104 17.81 -4.44 -3.49
N THR A 105 19.11 -4.61 -3.30
CA THR A 105 19.84 -3.95 -2.19
C THR A 105 19.99 -2.45 -2.45
N PRO A 106 20.29 -1.63 -1.43
CA PRO A 106 20.55 -0.20 -1.65
C PRO A 106 21.61 0.10 -2.72
N GLU A 107 22.60 -0.79 -2.88
CA GLU A 107 23.65 -0.67 -3.91
C GLU A 107 23.20 -1.15 -5.30
N ARG A 108 22.05 -1.83 -5.39
CA ARG A 108 21.45 -2.41 -6.60
C ARG A 108 19.94 -2.25 -6.58
N ASN A 109 19.49 -1.01 -6.40
CA ASN A 109 18.09 -0.65 -6.25
C ASN A 109 17.41 -0.27 -7.57
N ILE A 110 18.06 -0.51 -8.72
CA ILE A 110 17.57 -0.12 -10.04
C ILE A 110 17.18 -1.36 -10.85
N VAL A 111 15.98 -1.35 -11.43
CA VAL A 111 15.57 -2.29 -12.47
C VAL A 111 15.26 -1.56 -13.77
N ARG A 112 15.43 -2.25 -14.91
CA ARG A 112 15.19 -1.68 -16.24
C ARG A 112 13.98 -2.32 -16.89
N VAL A 113 13.08 -1.50 -17.41
CA VAL A 113 11.94 -1.94 -18.24
C VAL A 113 11.88 -1.06 -19.47
N GLY A 114 12.19 -1.65 -20.63
CA GLY A 114 12.38 -0.89 -21.87
C GLY A 114 13.53 0.10 -21.71
N ASP A 115 13.27 1.37 -22.04
CA ASP A 115 14.24 2.47 -21.96
C ASP A 115 14.23 3.19 -20.60
N TYR A 116 13.41 2.74 -19.65
CA TYR A 116 13.25 3.38 -18.36
C TYR A 116 13.97 2.62 -17.24
N GLU A 117 14.61 3.39 -16.37
CA GLU A 117 15.16 2.93 -15.09
C GLU A 117 14.17 3.23 -13.98
N PHE A 118 13.91 2.23 -13.15
CA PHE A 118 13.04 2.31 -11.98
C PHE A 118 13.91 2.12 -10.74
N SER A 119 14.00 3.16 -9.92
CA SER A 119 14.80 3.18 -8.69
C SER A 119 13.92 2.95 -7.48
N ILE A 120 14.27 2.00 -6.62
CA ILE A 120 13.59 1.77 -5.35
C ILE A 120 14.24 2.64 -4.26
N HIS A 121 13.42 3.36 -3.51
CA HIS A 121 13.85 4.19 -2.39
C HIS A 121 13.16 3.70 -1.11
N SER A 122 13.95 3.31 -0.11
CA SER A 122 13.44 3.10 1.25
C SER A 122 13.04 4.43 1.86
N VAL A 123 11.84 4.49 2.44
CA VAL A 123 11.30 5.71 3.06
C VAL A 123 11.05 5.56 4.56
N GLY A 124 11.33 4.38 5.11
CA GLY A 124 11.12 4.08 6.53
C GLY A 124 9.66 3.75 6.79
N HIS A 125 8.95 4.64 7.48
CA HIS A 125 7.60 4.39 7.97
C HIS A 125 6.56 5.18 7.17
N SER A 126 5.45 4.53 6.82
CA SER A 126 4.23 5.17 6.33
C SER A 126 3.00 4.63 7.07
N ASP A 127 2.06 3.98 6.40
CA ASP A 127 0.99 3.24 7.08
C ASP A 127 1.45 1.92 7.71
N GLY A 128 2.65 1.46 7.32
CA GLY A 128 3.43 0.46 8.02
C GLY A 128 4.93 0.78 8.01
N ASP A 129 5.71 -0.01 8.73
CA ASP A 129 7.18 0.06 8.70
C ASP A 129 7.77 -0.43 7.37
N ASP A 130 9.08 -0.20 7.20
CA ASP A 130 9.90 -0.71 6.11
C ASP A 130 9.32 -0.49 4.69
N THR A 131 8.67 0.67 4.52
CA THR A 131 8.04 1.06 3.27
C THR A 131 9.07 1.55 2.25
N THR A 132 8.80 1.24 0.97
CA THR A 132 9.59 1.69 -0.17
C THR A 132 8.72 2.32 -1.26
N VAL A 133 9.31 3.20 -2.07
CA VAL A 133 8.69 3.79 -3.27
C VAL A 133 9.51 3.52 -4.53
N LEU A 134 8.86 3.52 -5.69
CA LEU A 134 9.50 3.34 -6.99
C LEU A 134 9.50 4.65 -7.78
N HIS A 135 10.68 5.10 -8.20
CA HIS A 135 10.86 6.38 -8.89
C HIS A 135 11.32 6.17 -10.35
N VAL A 136 10.68 6.89 -11.27
CA VAL A 136 11.05 6.95 -12.70
C VAL A 136 11.33 8.40 -13.08
N ALA A 137 12.58 8.83 -12.88
CA ALA A 137 12.99 10.22 -13.01
C ALA A 137 12.65 10.85 -14.37
N PRO A 138 12.88 10.20 -15.53
CA PRO A 138 12.53 10.80 -16.83
C PRO A 138 11.03 11.06 -17.04
N LEU A 139 10.16 10.48 -16.20
CA LEU A 139 8.72 10.65 -16.24
C LEU A 139 8.18 11.54 -15.11
N ASN A 140 9.05 12.08 -14.24
CA ASN A 140 8.66 12.77 -13.00
C ASN A 140 7.57 11.98 -12.24
N LEU A 141 7.76 10.66 -12.14
CA LEU A 141 6.75 9.70 -11.67
C LEU A 141 7.26 8.95 -10.45
N VAL A 142 6.44 8.92 -9.40
CA VAL A 142 6.65 8.05 -8.24
C VAL A 142 5.45 7.12 -8.05
N VAL A 143 5.72 5.82 -7.94
CA VAL A 143 4.75 4.84 -7.42
C VAL A 143 4.99 4.77 -5.93
N ALA A 144 4.10 5.39 -5.16
CA ALA A 144 4.34 5.72 -3.76
C ALA A 144 3.94 4.62 -2.77
N GLY A 145 3.32 3.53 -3.24
CA GLY A 145 2.64 2.62 -2.32
C GLY A 145 1.69 3.42 -1.43
N ASP A 146 1.71 3.15 -0.14
CA ASP A 146 0.84 3.82 0.83
C ASP A 146 1.54 4.92 1.64
N VAL A 147 2.68 5.41 1.13
CA VAL A 147 3.23 6.70 1.56
C VAL A 147 2.27 7.83 1.22
N VAL A 148 1.55 7.71 0.10
CA VAL A 148 0.59 8.71 -0.41
C VAL A 148 -0.69 7.99 -0.82
N TYR A 149 -1.84 8.54 -0.44
CA TYR A 149 -3.16 8.01 -0.77
C TYR A 149 -3.92 8.93 -1.72
N ASN A 150 -4.75 8.39 -2.61
CA ASN A 150 -5.62 9.18 -3.50
C ASN A 150 -7.11 8.96 -3.17
N ASN A 151 -7.67 9.88 -2.37
CA ASN A 151 -9.08 9.90 -1.96
C ASN A 151 -9.61 8.64 -1.26
N VAL A 152 -8.73 7.90 -0.59
CA VAL A 152 -9.10 6.76 0.26
C VAL A 152 -8.80 7.12 1.70
N HIS A 153 -9.58 6.62 2.65
CA HIS A 153 -9.22 6.68 4.07
C HIS A 153 -7.92 5.90 4.32
N GLN A 154 -7.00 6.51 5.06
CA GLN A 154 -5.63 6.00 5.23
C GLN A 154 -5.53 5.10 6.46
N MET A 155 -4.66 4.10 6.38
CA MET A 155 -4.38 3.17 7.47
C MET A 155 -3.43 3.82 8.49
N PHE A 156 -3.96 4.46 9.54
CA PHE A 156 -3.18 5.26 10.49
C PHE A 156 -2.87 4.57 11.83
N ALA A 157 -3.23 3.30 11.99
CA ALA A 157 -3.12 2.62 13.29
C ALA A 157 -1.68 2.39 13.74
N GLU A 158 -0.72 2.34 12.83
CA GLU A 158 0.71 2.17 13.14
C GLU A 158 1.43 3.51 13.36
N ALA A 159 0.73 4.64 13.18
CA ALA A 159 1.32 5.98 13.29
C ALA A 159 1.53 6.54 14.72
N PRO A 160 0.86 6.07 15.80
CA PRO A 160 1.15 6.57 17.15
C PRO A 160 2.59 6.29 17.61
N GLY A 161 3.04 7.02 18.63
CA GLY A 161 4.39 6.80 19.18
C GLY A 161 5.54 7.36 18.34
N GLY A 162 5.25 8.22 17.35
CA GLY A 162 6.24 8.88 16.50
C GLY A 162 6.05 8.59 15.01
N GLY A 163 5.25 7.59 14.66
CA GLY A 163 4.95 7.21 13.28
C GLY A 163 4.36 8.35 12.44
N PHE A 164 3.51 9.22 12.98
CA PHE A 164 3.02 10.41 12.23
C PHE A 164 4.16 11.33 11.77
N ALA A 165 5.18 11.54 12.60
CA ALA A 165 6.34 12.35 12.21
C ALA A 165 7.23 11.61 11.20
N ALA A 166 7.40 10.30 11.37
CA ALA A 166 8.14 9.46 10.44
C ALA A 166 7.46 9.40 9.06
N TRP A 167 6.14 9.23 9.02
CA TRP A 167 5.34 9.24 7.79
C TRP A 167 5.41 10.59 7.08
N ARG A 168 5.33 11.71 7.82
CA ARG A 168 5.58 13.04 7.22
C ARG A 168 6.97 13.15 6.62
N SER A 169 7.98 12.52 7.22
CA SER A 169 9.35 12.47 6.66
C SER A 169 9.43 11.58 5.41
N ALA A 170 8.67 10.48 5.35
CA ALA A 170 8.53 9.67 4.13
C ALA A 170 7.88 10.47 2.99
N ILE A 171 6.86 11.28 3.29
CA ILE A 171 6.25 12.20 2.32
C ILE A 171 7.26 13.27 1.87
N ASP A 172 8.07 13.83 2.79
CA ASP A 172 9.15 14.78 2.44
C ASP A 172 10.17 14.14 1.48
N LEU A 173 10.51 12.87 1.68
CA LEU A 173 11.40 12.13 0.78
C LEU A 173 10.76 11.97 -0.60
N VAL A 174 9.49 11.55 -0.68
CA VAL A 174 8.78 11.44 -1.96
C VAL A 174 8.72 12.79 -2.69
N GLU A 175 8.43 13.88 -1.96
CA GLU A 175 8.41 15.23 -2.51
C GLU A 175 9.79 15.66 -3.03
N SER A 176 10.87 15.24 -2.37
CA SER A 176 12.25 15.54 -2.81
C SER A 176 12.66 14.82 -4.11
N LEU A 177 11.90 13.82 -4.55
CA LEU A 177 12.08 13.18 -5.87
C LEU A 177 11.45 14.01 -7.00
N GLU A 178 10.85 15.15 -6.68
CA GLU A 178 10.23 16.10 -7.61
C GLU A 178 9.19 15.46 -8.57
N PRO A 179 8.25 14.62 -8.08
CA PRO A 179 7.24 14.03 -8.95
C PRO A 179 6.23 15.08 -9.44
N GLU A 180 5.83 14.97 -10.71
CA GLU A 180 4.62 15.59 -11.25
C GLU A 180 3.41 14.66 -11.08
N ILE A 181 3.65 13.34 -11.14
CA ILE A 181 2.62 12.30 -11.05
C ILE A 181 2.98 11.33 -9.91
N ILE A 182 1.98 11.02 -9.08
CA ILE A 182 2.10 9.98 -8.04
C ILE A 182 1.03 8.91 -8.24
N ILE A 183 1.47 7.65 -8.32
CA ILE A 183 0.59 6.49 -8.32
C ILE A 183 0.54 5.94 -6.88
N ALA A 184 -0.53 6.29 -6.18
CA ALA A 184 -0.83 5.79 -4.84
C ALA A 184 -1.20 4.29 -4.86
N GLY A 185 -0.90 3.58 -3.77
CA GLY A 185 -1.30 2.20 -3.55
C GLY A 185 -2.81 2.07 -3.50
N HIS A 186 -3.46 2.87 -2.65
CA HIS A 186 -4.90 3.05 -2.65
C HIS A 186 -5.35 4.33 -3.35
N ARG A 187 -6.15 4.17 -4.42
CA ARG A 187 -6.56 5.26 -5.30
C ARG A 187 -8.00 5.19 -5.80
N ASP A 188 -8.62 6.36 -5.87
CA ASP A 188 -9.83 6.64 -6.63
C ASP A 188 -9.50 6.95 -8.09
N TYR A 189 -9.87 6.04 -9.01
CA TYR A 189 -9.56 6.17 -10.44
C TYR A 189 -10.32 7.29 -11.14
N SER A 190 -11.32 7.90 -10.49
CA SER A 190 -12.02 9.06 -11.03
C SER A 190 -11.25 10.38 -10.79
N ARG A 191 -10.19 10.34 -9.98
CA ARG A 191 -9.43 11.52 -9.58
C ARG A 191 -8.05 11.60 -10.24
N SER A 192 -7.51 12.81 -10.27
CA SER A 192 -6.17 13.10 -10.78
C SER A 192 -5.08 12.46 -9.91
N ASP A 193 -4.00 12.02 -10.56
CA ASP A 193 -2.75 11.53 -9.94
C ASP A 193 -1.70 12.68 -9.78
N GLU A 194 -2.13 13.94 -9.81
CA GLU A 194 -1.28 15.13 -9.65
C GLU A 194 -0.58 15.15 -8.28
N ALA A 195 0.76 15.10 -8.29
CA ALA A 195 1.58 14.87 -7.11
C ALA A 195 1.33 15.88 -5.98
N GLY A 196 1.40 17.19 -6.27
CA GLY A 196 1.28 18.24 -5.24
C GLY A 196 -0.04 18.18 -4.48
N LYS A 197 -1.13 17.84 -5.17
CA LYS A 197 -2.45 17.66 -4.56
C LYS A 197 -2.49 16.44 -3.65
N LEU A 198 -1.98 15.30 -4.11
CA LEU A 198 -2.00 14.05 -3.33
C LEU A 198 -1.11 14.13 -2.08
N LEU A 199 0.06 14.78 -2.18
CA LEU A 199 0.94 15.03 -1.04
C LEU A 199 0.25 15.89 0.01
N ALA A 200 -0.35 17.02 -0.40
CA ALA A 200 -1.07 17.91 0.50
C ALA A 200 -2.26 17.22 1.19
N GLU A 201 -3.11 16.55 0.42
CA GLU A 201 -4.27 15.83 0.96
C GLU A 201 -3.89 14.67 1.89
N THR A 202 -2.71 14.07 1.68
CA THR A 202 -2.20 13.02 2.56
C THR A 202 -1.73 13.63 3.89
N ARG A 203 -0.94 14.70 3.86
CA ARG A 203 -0.51 15.41 5.07
C ARG A 203 -1.68 15.94 5.90
N ASP A 204 -2.70 16.48 5.23
CA ASP A 204 -3.92 16.97 5.90
C ASP A 204 -4.64 15.85 6.65
N TYR A 205 -4.74 14.66 6.04
CA TYR A 205 -5.34 13.49 6.68
C TYR A 205 -4.56 13.06 7.93
N LEU A 206 -3.23 12.96 7.84
CA LEU A 206 -2.37 12.63 8.98
C LEU A 206 -2.52 13.66 10.11
N GLY A 207 -2.57 14.95 9.77
CA GLY A 207 -2.76 16.01 10.76
C GLY A 207 -4.12 15.94 11.47
N VAL A 208 -5.19 15.56 10.76
CA VAL A 208 -6.51 15.32 11.37
C VAL A 208 -6.47 14.07 12.24
N ALA A 209 -5.95 12.95 11.75
CA ALA A 209 -5.87 11.69 12.49
C ALA A 209 -5.09 11.87 13.81
N GLU A 210 -3.94 12.53 13.78
CA GLU A 210 -3.13 12.81 14.97
C GLU A 210 -3.91 13.65 16.01
N ARG A 211 -4.70 14.64 15.57
CA ARG A 211 -5.56 15.41 16.48
C ARG A 211 -6.72 14.59 17.04
N VAL A 212 -7.36 13.77 16.20
CA VAL A 212 -8.45 12.89 16.63
C VAL A 212 -7.97 11.92 17.69
N LEU A 213 -6.81 11.29 17.50
CA LEU A 213 -6.24 10.35 18.48
C LEU A 213 -5.79 11.03 19.78
N ALA A 214 -5.55 12.34 19.78
CA ALA A 214 -5.29 13.09 21.00
C ALA A 214 -6.54 13.36 21.84
N THR A 215 -7.74 13.26 21.25
CA THR A 215 -9.01 13.64 21.91
C THR A 215 -10.02 12.51 22.04
N GLU A 216 -9.98 11.53 21.14
CA GLU A 216 -10.91 10.41 21.08
C GLU A 216 -10.20 9.12 21.51
N ASN A 217 -10.81 8.39 22.44
CA ASN A 217 -10.31 7.11 22.97
C ASN A 217 -11.34 5.99 22.88
N THR A 218 -12.37 6.19 22.05
CA THR A 218 -13.41 5.19 21.79
C THR A 218 -13.42 4.85 20.31
N ARG A 219 -13.78 3.60 20.03
CA ARG A 219 -13.90 3.08 18.67
C ARG A 219 -14.83 3.94 17.82
N GLU A 220 -16.03 4.21 18.34
CA GLU A 220 -17.05 5.02 17.68
C GLU A 220 -16.63 6.49 17.54
N GLY A 221 -15.93 7.04 18.54
CA GLY A 221 -15.43 8.41 18.54
C GLY A 221 -14.42 8.65 17.41
N ILE A 222 -13.40 7.79 17.31
CA ILE A 222 -12.38 7.85 16.25
C ILE A 222 -13.03 7.70 14.88
N PHE A 223 -13.87 6.68 14.68
CA PHE A 223 -14.55 6.43 13.42
C PHE A 223 -15.39 7.63 12.98
N ARG A 224 -16.25 8.15 13.88
CA ARG A 224 -17.12 9.28 13.58
C ARG A 224 -16.31 10.52 13.24
N ALA A 225 -15.31 10.87 14.06
CA ALA A 225 -14.52 12.08 13.84
C ALA A 225 -13.77 12.04 12.49
N MET A 226 -13.20 10.90 12.12
CA MET A 226 -12.50 10.74 10.84
C MET A 226 -13.43 10.76 9.63
N THR A 227 -14.60 10.10 9.73
CA THR A 227 -15.57 10.07 8.61
C THR A 227 -16.32 11.39 8.44
N GLU A 228 -16.56 12.15 9.52
CA GLU A 228 -17.09 13.51 9.45
C GLU A 228 -16.08 14.50 8.85
N ALA A 229 -14.79 14.34 9.14
CA ALA A 229 -13.73 15.18 8.57
C ALA A 229 -13.50 14.90 7.07
N PHE A 230 -13.73 13.66 6.63
CA PHE A 230 -13.47 13.22 5.25
C PHE A 230 -14.63 12.41 4.63
N PRO A 231 -15.84 12.98 4.50
CA PRO A 231 -17.04 12.22 4.14
C PRO A 231 -17.08 11.71 2.69
N GLY A 232 -16.20 12.22 1.82
CA GLY A 232 -16.11 11.84 0.41
C GLY A 232 -14.95 10.89 0.07
N ARG A 233 -14.23 10.38 1.08
CA ARG A 233 -13.15 9.40 0.85
C ARG A 233 -13.73 8.00 0.74
N LEU A 234 -13.15 7.21 -0.16
CA LEU A 234 -13.46 5.79 -0.32
C LEU A 234 -12.96 4.99 0.90
N ASN A 235 -13.45 3.76 1.03
CA ASN A 235 -13.18 2.86 2.16
C ASN A 235 -13.49 3.47 3.55
N PRO A 236 -14.73 3.92 3.80
CA PRO A 236 -15.11 4.53 5.07
C PRO A 236 -14.95 3.60 6.29
N PHE A 237 -14.75 2.29 6.09
CA PHE A 237 -14.47 1.34 7.16
C PHE A 237 -13.06 1.48 7.76
N VAL A 238 -12.08 2.00 7.03
CA VAL A 238 -10.66 2.03 7.47
C VAL A 238 -10.45 2.75 8.81
N PRO A 239 -11.08 3.91 9.11
CA PRO A 239 -10.96 4.53 10.43
C PRO A 239 -11.48 3.66 11.57
N LEU A 240 -12.51 2.85 11.32
CA LEU A 240 -13.04 1.90 12.31
C LEU A 240 -12.04 0.77 12.57
N PHE A 241 -11.48 0.21 11.50
CA PHE A 241 -10.42 -0.80 11.57
C PHE A 241 -9.18 -0.28 12.31
N CYS A 242 -8.77 0.96 12.02
CA CYS A 242 -7.67 1.59 12.74
C CYS A 242 -7.97 1.69 14.24
N ALA A 243 -9.18 2.12 14.60
CA ALA A 243 -9.59 2.23 15.99
C ALA A 243 -9.58 0.86 16.70
N ASP A 244 -9.98 -0.21 16.01
CA ASP A 244 -9.95 -1.59 16.54
C ASP A 244 -8.52 -2.04 16.87
N ILE A 245 -7.54 -1.77 15.98
CA ILE A 245 -6.13 -2.11 16.23
C ILE A 245 -5.57 -1.30 17.41
N LEU A 246 -5.80 0.00 17.40
CA LEU A 246 -5.29 0.93 18.41
C LEU A 246 -5.78 0.59 19.82
N LEU A 247 -7.05 0.22 19.95
CA LEU A 247 -7.68 -0.04 21.25
C LEU A 247 -7.45 -1.48 21.75
N GLN A 248 -7.07 -2.41 20.88
CA GLN A 248 -6.62 -3.75 21.30
C GLN A 248 -5.18 -3.74 21.86
N SER A 249 -4.40 -2.71 21.49
CA SER A 249 -2.99 -2.55 21.87
C SER A 249 -2.77 -1.59 23.05
N ALA A 250 -3.84 -0.99 23.58
CA ALA A 250 -3.86 -0.07 24.73
C ALA A 250 -4.13 -0.79 26.06
#